data_AF-A0A6N4XDW7-F1
#
_entry.id   AF-A0A6N4XDW7-F1
#
_cell.length_a   1.000
_cell.length_b   1.000
_cell.length_c   1.000
_cell.angle_alpha   90.00
_cell.angle_beta   90.00
_cell.angle_gamma   90.00
#
_symmetry.space_group_name_H-M   'P 1'
#
loop_
_entity.id
_entity.type
_entity.pdbx_description
1 polymer ?
#
loop_
_entity_poly.entity_id
_entity_poly.type
_entity_poly.pdbx_seq_one_letter_code
_entity_poly.pdbx_strand_id
1 'polypeptide(L)'
;MLPDILKIKGIHPGIILRRELKRNHRKANEFSSKIGEHSQTLNAIMKEKRRITPALSIKLGEELEVSPEYFLVLQALYDIQKTQNLNDDDKPNINILRKSLFWDTDISKINWVKMKNAVIRRVFERGNDEERREIERFYGKAYVQCVLSQETTSPMTLNTPNI
;
A
#
# COMPACT_ATOMS: atom_id res chain seq x y z
N MET A 1 2.44 17.28 14.16
CA MET A 1 1.04 16.77 14.14
C MET A 1 0.90 15.55 13.24
N LEU A 2 0.54 14.42 13.86
CA LEU A 2 0.36 13.14 13.19
C LEU A 2 -0.89 13.14 12.28
N PRO A 3 -0.88 12.39 11.16
CA PRO A 3 -2.01 12.32 10.24
C PRO A 3 -3.21 11.56 10.81
N ASP A 4 -4.39 11.78 10.24
CA ASP A 4 -5.57 10.95 10.49
C ASP A 4 -5.32 9.49 10.05
N ILE A 5 -5.62 8.54 10.93
CA ILE A 5 -5.43 7.09 10.75
C ILE A 5 -6.06 6.62 9.44
N LEU A 6 -7.25 7.11 9.09
CA LEU A 6 -7.97 6.66 7.89
C LEU A 6 -7.23 7.00 6.59
N LYS A 7 -6.46 8.09 6.58
CA LYS A 7 -5.68 8.55 5.42
C LYS A 7 -4.40 7.73 5.21
N ILE A 8 -3.90 7.09 6.26
CA ILE A 8 -2.63 6.36 6.27
C ILE A 8 -2.81 4.87 6.55
N LYS A 9 -4.04 4.37 6.52
CA LYS A 9 -4.36 2.95 6.72
C LYS A 9 -3.50 2.09 5.79
N GLY A 10 -2.87 1.06 6.35
CA GLY A 10 -2.01 0.14 5.58
C GLY A 10 -0.54 0.57 5.45
N ILE A 11 -0.13 1.70 6.03
CA ILE A 11 1.28 2.10 6.13
C ILE A 11 1.84 1.65 7.48
N HIS A 12 3.05 1.08 7.49
CA HIS A 12 3.68 0.63 8.74
C HIS A 12 3.85 1.81 9.72
N PRO A 13 3.42 1.71 10.98
CA PRO A 13 3.51 2.78 11.97
C PRO A 13 4.92 3.38 12.13
N GLY A 14 5.94 2.53 12.02
CA GLY A 14 7.34 2.95 12.06
C GLY A 14 7.76 3.93 10.97
N ILE A 15 7.15 3.89 9.77
CA ILE A 15 7.40 4.89 8.72
C ILE A 15 6.87 6.26 9.17
N ILE A 16 5.66 6.28 9.72
CA ILE A 16 5.01 7.49 10.21
C ILE A 16 5.81 8.09 11.36
N LEU A 17 6.24 7.26 12.31
CA LEU A 17 7.09 7.67 13.42
C LEU A 17 8.41 8.28 12.93
N ARG A 18 9.11 7.61 12.01
CA ARG A 18 10.36 8.11 11.42
C ARG A 18 10.17 9.46 10.75
N ARG A 19 9.06 9.65 10.03
CA ARG A 19 8.72 10.92 9.38
C ARG A 19 8.47 12.03 10.41
N GLU A 20 7.74 11.73 11.49
CA GLU A 20 7.46 12.69 12.55
C GLU A 20 8.75 13.16 13.25
N LEU A 21 9.62 12.22 13.63
CA LEU A 21 10.90 12.54 14.27
C LEU A 21 11.79 13.40 13.35
N LYS A 22 11.85 13.06 12.06
CA LYS A 22 12.62 13.84 11.08
C LYS A 22 12.08 15.26 10.93
N ARG A 23 10.75 15.42 10.87
CA ARG A 23 10.11 16.75 10.75
C ARG A 23 10.38 17.63 11.97
N ASN A 24 10.40 17.03 13.15
CA ASN A 24 10.62 17.75 14.40
C ASN A 24 12.11 17.83 14.78
N HIS A 25 13.03 17.47 13.88
CA HIS A 25 14.48 17.45 14.09
C HIS A 25 14.93 16.65 15.34
N ARG A 26 14.15 15.63 15.72
CA ARG A 26 14.44 14.78 16.88
C ARG A 26 15.27 13.58 16.46
N LYS A 27 16.39 13.36 17.14
CA LYS A 27 17.20 12.15 16.92
C LYS A 27 16.52 10.96 17.59
N ALA A 28 16.61 9.80 16.94
CA ALA A 28 16.02 8.56 17.44
C ALA A 28 16.53 8.18 18.83
N ASN A 29 17.82 8.38 19.10
CA ASN A 29 18.43 8.07 20.40
C ASN A 29 17.91 8.99 21.51
N GLU A 30 17.79 10.29 21.24
CA GLU A 30 17.25 11.24 22.22
C GLU A 30 15.78 10.94 22.51
N PHE A 31 15.02 10.64 21.46
CA PHE A 31 13.62 10.28 21.58
C PHE A 31 13.41 8.97 22.34
N SER A 32 14.21 7.93 22.07
CA SER A 32 14.11 6.65 22.77
C SER A 32 14.40 6.79 24.27
N SER A 33 15.39 7.61 24.65
CA SER A 33 15.68 7.90 26.05
C SER A 33 14.52 8.59 26.76
N LYS A 34 13.82 9.52 26.09
CA LYS A 34 12.65 10.20 26.67
C LYS A 34 11.50 9.26 26.99
N ILE A 35 11.20 8.32 26.08
CA ILE A 35 10.12 7.35 26.27
C ILE A 35 10.54 6.12 27.10
N GLY A 36 11.76 6.11 27.64
CA GLY A 36 12.28 4.96 28.40
C GLY A 36 12.34 3.68 27.58
N GLU A 37 12.82 3.76 26.34
CA GLU A 37 12.99 2.62 25.42
C GLU A 37 14.41 2.56 24.86
N HIS A 38 14.81 1.37 24.42
CA HIS A 38 16.13 1.21 23.81
C HIS A 38 16.13 1.72 22.37
N SER A 39 17.18 2.46 21.98
CA SER A 39 17.32 2.99 20.61
C SER A 39 17.25 1.90 19.54
N GLN A 40 17.73 0.69 19.82
CA GLN A 40 17.65 -0.42 18.88
C GLN A 40 16.20 -0.85 18.62
N THR A 41 15.33 -0.83 19.65
CA THR A 41 13.91 -1.15 19.51
C THR A 41 13.25 -0.14 18.58
N LEU A 42 13.45 1.16 18.86
CA LEU A 42 12.89 2.23 18.05
C LEU A 42 13.40 2.20 16.61
N ASN A 43 14.71 1.99 16.43
CA ASN A 43 15.34 1.88 15.11
C ASN A 43 14.83 0.67 14.32
N ALA A 44 14.61 -0.47 14.97
CA ALA A 44 14.04 -1.65 14.32
C ALA A 44 12.60 -1.39 13.86
N ILE A 45 11.80 -0.68 14.66
CA ILE A 45 10.42 -0.31 14.31
C ILE A 45 10.40 0.67 13.13
N MET A 46 11.25 1.71 13.16
CA MET A 46 11.36 2.68 12.06
C MET A 46 11.86 2.07 10.75
N LYS A 47 12.59 0.96 10.83
CA LYS A 47 13.01 0.12 9.69
C LYS A 47 12.02 -1.00 9.37
N GLU A 48 10.83 -1.00 10.00
CA GLU A 48 9.74 -1.96 9.76
C GLU A 48 10.13 -3.42 10.08
N LYS A 49 11.20 -3.62 10.86
CA LYS A 49 11.70 -4.93 11.29
C LYS A 49 11.04 -5.43 12.57
N ARG A 50 10.32 -4.56 13.29
CA ARG A 50 9.57 -4.87 14.50
C ARG A 50 8.24 -4.14 14.48
N ARG A 51 7.22 -4.78 15.05
CA ARG A 51 5.90 -4.19 15.28
C ARG A 51 5.92 -3.29 16.51
N ILE A 52 4.95 -2.38 16.58
CA ILE A 52 4.66 -1.62 17.80
C ILE A 52 3.85 -2.49 18.78
N THR A 53 4.27 -2.54 20.03
CA THR A 53 3.55 -3.20 21.12
C THR A 53 2.59 -2.22 21.80
N PRO A 54 1.55 -2.70 22.53
CA PRO A 54 0.67 -1.81 23.29
C PRO A 54 1.41 -0.90 24.27
N ALA A 55 2.38 -1.44 25.01
CA ALA A 55 3.20 -0.68 25.96
C ALA A 55 3.98 0.46 25.27
N LEU A 56 4.54 0.20 24.08
CA LEU A 56 5.21 1.23 23.30
C LEU A 56 4.23 2.26 22.74
N SER A 57 3.05 1.83 22.30
CA SER A 57 2.01 2.72 21.78
C SER A 57 1.59 3.76 22.83
N ILE A 58 1.42 3.33 24.09
CA ILE A 58 1.09 4.22 25.22
C ILE A 58 2.19 5.28 25.39
N LYS A 59 3.45 4.83 25.52
CA LYS A 59 4.61 5.73 25.66
C LYS A 59 4.76 6.73 24.49
N LEU A 60 4.50 6.27 23.27
CA LEU A 60 4.52 7.11 22.08
C LEU A 60 3.37 8.13 22.08
N GLY A 61 2.18 7.73 22.53
CA GLY A 61 1.03 8.62 22.66
C GLY A 61 1.29 9.77 23.62
N GLU A 62 1.88 9.46 24.79
CA GLU A 62 2.27 10.46 25.79
C GLU A 62 3.30 11.46 25.25
N GLU A 63 4.40 11.00 24.65
CA GLU A 63 5.47 11.91 24.16
C GLU A 63 5.09 12.67 22.87
N LEU A 64 4.17 12.15 22.06
CA LEU A 64 3.75 12.79 20.79
C LEU A 64 2.38 13.47 20.87
N GLU A 65 1.80 13.56 22.07
CA GLU A 65 0.51 14.22 22.34
C GLU A 65 -0.63 13.68 21.46
N VAL A 66 -0.71 12.34 21.34
CA VAL A 66 -1.81 11.64 20.65
C VAL A 66 -2.39 10.56 21.53
N SER A 67 -3.53 10.00 21.15
CA SER A 67 -4.15 8.95 21.96
C SER A 67 -3.23 7.72 22.08
N PRO A 68 -3.19 7.05 23.25
CA PRO A 68 -2.38 5.85 23.48
C PRO A 68 -2.62 4.74 22.45
N GLU A 69 -3.81 4.69 21.86
CA GLU A 69 -4.25 3.70 20.88
C GLU A 69 -3.75 4.00 19.47
N TYR A 70 -3.34 5.24 19.15
CA TYR A 70 -3.07 5.70 17.79
C TYR A 70 -2.12 4.77 17.02
N PHE A 71 -0.96 4.46 17.58
CA PHE A 71 0.04 3.63 16.91
C PHE A 71 -0.36 2.15 16.86
N LEU A 72 -1.09 1.67 17.88
CA LEU A 72 -1.58 0.30 17.94
C LEU A 72 -2.68 0.05 16.90
N VAL A 73 -3.64 0.97 16.77
CA VAL A 73 -4.68 0.91 15.74
C VAL A 73 -4.04 0.93 14.36
N LEU A 74 -3.06 1.80 14.13
CA LEU A 74 -2.33 1.85 12.87
C LEU A 74 -1.57 0.54 12.59
N GLN A 75 -0.96 -0.08 13.62
CA GLN A 75 -0.29 -1.37 13.49
C GLN A 75 -1.28 -2.46 13.09
N ALA A 76 -2.45 -2.51 13.75
CA ALA A 76 -3.50 -3.48 13.43
C ALA A 76 -3.99 -3.32 11.98
N LEU A 77 -4.24 -2.09 11.53
CA LEU A 77 -4.65 -1.81 10.16
C LEU A 77 -3.57 -2.21 9.13
N TYR A 78 -2.30 -1.94 9.43
CA TYR A 78 -1.17 -2.39 8.63
C TYR A 78 -1.09 -3.93 8.58
N ASP A 79 -1.24 -4.59 9.72
CA ASP A 79 -1.15 -6.05 9.83
C ASP A 79 -2.30 -6.76 9.09
N ILE A 80 -3.51 -6.21 9.15
CA ILE A 80 -4.66 -6.67 8.37
C ILE A 80 -4.36 -6.56 6.89
N GLN A 81 -3.92 -5.39 6.42
CA GLN A 81 -3.61 -5.18 5.00
C GLN A 81 -2.45 -6.05 4.53
N LYS A 82 -1.42 -6.22 5.36
CA LYS A 82 -0.27 -7.09 5.05
C LYS A 82 -0.73 -8.54 4.93
N THR A 83 -1.57 -9.01 5.84
CA THR A 83 -2.12 -10.38 5.80
C THR A 83 -2.99 -10.59 4.56
N GLN A 84 -3.86 -9.62 4.23
CA GLN A 84 -4.65 -9.65 2.99
C GLN A 84 -3.74 -9.78 1.76
N ASN A 85 -2.67 -8.99 1.67
CA ASN A 85 -1.73 -9.04 0.54
C ASN A 85 -0.81 -10.28 0.50
N LEU A 86 -0.62 -11.00 1.63
CA LEU A 86 0.25 -12.17 1.73
C LEU A 86 -0.47 -13.48 1.39
N ASN A 87 -1.81 -13.46 1.31
CA ASN A 87 -2.55 -14.59 0.77
C ASN A 87 -2.26 -14.65 -0.74
N ASP A 88 -1.25 -15.42 -1.10
CA ASP A 88 -0.73 -15.64 -2.47
C ASP A 88 -1.74 -16.29 -3.45
N ASP A 89 -3.00 -16.44 -3.02
CA ASP A 89 -4.18 -16.68 -3.86
C ASP A 89 -4.70 -15.39 -4.55
N ASP A 90 -4.16 -14.22 -4.19
CA ASP A 90 -4.48 -12.91 -4.78
C ASP A 90 -3.74 -12.65 -6.10
N LYS A 91 -3.57 -13.67 -6.95
CA LYS A 91 -3.17 -13.48 -8.35
C LYS A 91 -4.01 -14.34 -9.30
N PRO A 92 -4.33 -13.83 -10.50
CA PRO A 92 -4.92 -14.66 -11.53
C PRO A 92 -3.95 -15.78 -11.92
N ASN A 93 -4.46 -16.81 -12.57
CA ASN A 93 -3.64 -17.84 -13.18
C ASN A 93 -2.82 -17.22 -14.32
N ILE A 94 -1.60 -16.79 -14.00
CA ILE A 94 -0.69 -16.09 -14.92
C ILE A 94 -0.31 -16.95 -16.12
N ASN A 95 -0.48 -18.28 -16.07
CA ASN A 95 -0.22 -19.15 -17.21
C ASN A 95 -1.23 -18.94 -18.34
N ILE A 96 -2.41 -18.40 -18.03
CA ILE A 96 -3.44 -18.02 -19.01
C ILE A 96 -3.09 -16.68 -19.67
N LEU A 97 -2.35 -15.81 -18.98
CA LEU A 97 -2.03 -14.45 -19.45
C LEU A 97 -0.75 -14.43 -20.28
N ARG A 98 -0.84 -14.04 -21.56
CA ARG A 98 0.36 -13.88 -22.40
C ARG A 98 1.26 -12.77 -21.87
N LYS A 99 2.56 -13.08 -21.76
CA LYS A 99 3.59 -12.11 -21.33
C LYS A 99 3.62 -10.83 -22.18
N SER A 100 3.27 -10.92 -23.47
CA SER A 100 3.20 -9.76 -24.37
C SER A 100 2.17 -8.70 -23.98
N LEU A 101 1.14 -9.05 -23.19
CA LEU A 101 0.20 -8.06 -22.64
C LEU A 101 0.89 -7.08 -21.69
N PHE A 102 1.97 -7.52 -21.04
CA PHE A 102 2.73 -6.75 -20.06
C PHE A 102 4.17 -6.56 -20.55
N TRP A 103 4.35 -6.17 -21.82
CA TRP A 103 5.69 -5.98 -22.40
C TRP A 103 6.54 -4.93 -21.65
N ASP A 104 5.89 -3.98 -20.97
CA ASP A 104 6.48 -2.92 -20.16
C ASP A 104 6.65 -3.30 -18.67
N THR A 105 6.15 -4.45 -18.22
CA THR A 105 6.13 -4.83 -16.79
C THR A 105 6.34 -6.33 -16.59
N ASP A 106 7.26 -6.70 -15.70
CA ASP A 106 7.43 -8.10 -15.29
C ASP A 106 6.16 -8.63 -14.61
N ILE A 107 5.44 -9.51 -15.31
CA ILE A 107 4.15 -10.08 -14.87
C ILE A 107 4.23 -10.75 -13.49
N SER A 108 5.41 -11.28 -13.13
CA SER A 108 5.63 -11.93 -11.83
C SER A 108 5.68 -10.96 -10.65
N LYS A 109 5.91 -9.67 -10.91
CA LYS A 109 6.03 -8.61 -9.91
C LYS A 109 4.82 -7.68 -9.86
N ILE A 110 3.79 -7.95 -10.68
CA ILE A 110 2.56 -7.17 -10.67
C ILE A 110 1.86 -7.34 -9.32
N ASN A 111 1.52 -6.22 -8.69
CA ASN A 111 0.63 -6.23 -7.55
C ASN A 111 -0.83 -6.22 -8.05
N TRP A 112 -1.41 -7.41 -8.21
CA TRP A 112 -2.73 -7.62 -8.81
C TRP A 112 -3.86 -6.88 -8.07
N VAL A 113 -3.75 -6.73 -6.75
CA VAL A 113 -4.73 -5.98 -5.96
C VAL A 113 -4.63 -4.47 -6.19
N LYS A 114 -3.42 -3.90 -6.10
CA LYS A 114 -3.19 -2.45 -6.26
C LYS A 114 -3.38 -1.99 -7.70
N MET A 115 -3.02 -2.82 -8.67
CA MET A 115 -3.05 -2.49 -10.10
C MET A 115 -4.31 -2.98 -10.82
N LYS A 116 -5.31 -3.50 -10.09
CA LYS A 116 -6.53 -4.12 -10.64
C LYS A 116 -7.16 -3.36 -11.81
N ASN A 117 -7.37 -2.04 -11.69
CA ASN A 117 -8.03 -1.27 -12.74
C ASN A 117 -7.19 -1.21 -14.03
N ALA A 118 -5.88 -1.02 -13.89
CA ALA A 118 -4.95 -0.98 -15.03
C ALA A 118 -4.84 -2.36 -15.70
N VAL A 119 -4.78 -3.43 -14.90
CA VAL A 119 -4.77 -4.81 -15.39
C VAL A 119 -6.06 -5.13 -16.14
N ILE A 120 -7.23 -4.84 -15.55
CA ILE A 120 -8.53 -5.08 -16.17
C ILE A 120 -8.62 -4.37 -17.52
N ARG A 121 -8.36 -3.06 -17.56
CA ARG A 121 -8.40 -2.28 -18.80
C ARG A 121 -7.46 -2.85 -19.86
N ARG A 122 -6.22 -3.13 -19.49
CA ARG A 122 -5.21 -3.67 -20.39
C ARG A 122 -5.60 -5.01 -21.00
N VAL A 123 -6.11 -5.95 -20.19
CA VAL A 123 -6.54 -7.27 -20.67
C VAL A 123 -7.79 -7.16 -21.55
N PHE A 124 -8.73 -6.29 -21.23
CA PHE A 124 -9.92 -6.09 -22.06
C PHE A 124 -9.63 -5.33 -23.36
N GLU A 125 -8.61 -4.46 -23.39
CA GLU A 125 -8.16 -3.75 -24.59
C GLU A 125 -7.38 -4.65 -25.56
N ARG A 126 -6.52 -5.55 -25.05
CA ARG A 126 -5.50 -6.27 -25.87
C ARG A 126 -5.53 -7.80 -25.74
N GLY A 127 -6.24 -8.33 -24.75
CA GLY A 127 -6.31 -9.75 -24.44
C GLY A 127 -7.40 -10.49 -25.23
N ASN A 128 -7.24 -11.81 -25.31
CA ASN A 128 -8.17 -12.76 -25.90
C ASN A 128 -9.28 -13.16 -24.91
N ASP A 129 -10.24 -13.97 -25.36
CA ASP A 129 -11.40 -14.34 -24.54
C ASP A 129 -11.03 -15.18 -23.31
N GLU A 130 -9.99 -16.00 -23.39
CA GLU A 130 -9.51 -16.82 -22.27
C GLU A 130 -8.89 -15.94 -21.17
N GLU A 131 -8.06 -14.98 -21.58
CA GLU A 131 -7.45 -13.98 -20.71
C GLU A 131 -8.52 -13.12 -20.02
N ARG A 132 -9.54 -12.68 -20.77
CA ARG A 132 -10.67 -11.91 -20.22
C ARG A 132 -11.47 -12.72 -19.21
N ARG A 133 -11.78 -13.99 -19.50
CA ARG A 133 -12.49 -14.88 -18.57
C ARG A 133 -11.70 -15.10 -17.28
N GLU A 134 -10.39 -15.24 -17.36
CA GLU A 134 -9.55 -15.38 -16.18
C GLU A 134 -9.57 -14.11 -15.30
N ILE A 135 -9.51 -12.93 -15.92
CA ILE A 135 -9.62 -11.66 -15.20
C ILE A 135 -11.01 -11.47 -14.58
N GLU A 136 -12.09 -11.88 -15.25
CA GLU A 136 -13.44 -11.88 -14.67
C GLU A 136 -13.58 -12.88 -13.52
N ARG A 137 -13.00 -14.08 -13.63
CA ARG A 137 -12.96 -15.08 -12.56
C ARG A 137 -12.24 -14.52 -11.33
N PHE A 138 -11.09 -13.88 -11.55
CA PHE A 138 -10.22 -13.42 -10.49
C PHE A 138 -10.76 -12.15 -9.77
N TYR A 139 -11.16 -11.11 -10.51
CA TYR A 139 -11.66 -9.86 -9.90
C TYR A 139 -13.17 -9.81 -9.67
N GLY A 140 -13.92 -10.74 -10.27
CA GLY A 140 -15.38 -10.75 -10.27
C GLY A 140 -15.96 -9.91 -11.40
N LYS A 141 -16.91 -10.51 -12.15
CA LYS A 141 -17.55 -9.91 -13.32
C LYS A 141 -18.20 -8.54 -13.06
N ALA A 142 -18.88 -8.39 -11.91
CA ALA A 142 -19.52 -7.13 -11.54
C ALA A 142 -18.50 -5.98 -11.36
N TYR A 143 -17.35 -6.28 -10.73
CA TYR A 143 -16.29 -5.29 -10.54
C TYR A 143 -15.63 -4.92 -11.87
N VAL A 144 -15.33 -5.92 -12.70
CA VAL A 144 -14.77 -5.71 -14.05
C VAL A 144 -15.66 -4.80 -14.88
N GLN A 145 -16.97 -5.07 -14.93
CA GLN A 145 -17.91 -4.23 -15.67
C GLN A 145 -17.94 -2.79 -15.15
N CYS A 146 -17.88 -2.60 -13.81
CA CYS A 146 -17.79 -1.28 -13.20
C CYS A 146 -16.54 -0.51 -13.68
N VAL A 147 -15.37 -1.14 -13.67
CA VAL A 147 -14.10 -0.52 -14.13
C VAL A 147 -14.13 -0.16 -15.61
N LEU A 148 -14.76 -0.99 -16.45
CA LEU A 148 -14.89 -0.75 -17.89
C LEU A 148 -15.92 0.34 -18.22
N SER A 149 -16.94 0.50 -17.37
CA SER A 149 -17.95 1.57 -17.51
C SER A 149 -17.45 2.96 -17.09
N GLN A 150 -16.38 3.03 -16.32
CA GLN A 150 -15.75 4.31 -15.95
C GLN A 150 -14.96 4.83 -17.15
N GLU A 151 -15.40 5.97 -17.70
CA GLU A 151 -14.73 6.63 -18.82
C GLU A 151 -13.22 6.76 -18.59
N THR A 152 -12.44 6.46 -19.62
CA THR A 152 -11.03 6.80 -19.65
C THR A 152 -10.95 8.33 -19.65
N THR A 153 -10.33 8.94 -18.64
CA THR A 153 -9.83 10.32 -18.78
C THR A 153 -9.15 10.42 -20.13
N SER A 154 -9.65 11.33 -20.99
CA SER A 154 -9.17 11.48 -22.36
C SER A 154 -7.64 11.49 -22.39
N PRO A 155 -7.01 10.84 -23.38
CA PRO A 155 -5.57 10.92 -23.54
C PRO A 155 -5.17 12.39 -23.61
N MET A 156 -4.11 12.75 -22.87
CA MET A 156 -3.55 14.09 -22.87
C MET A 156 -3.26 14.48 -24.32
N THR A 157 -4.03 15.43 -24.87
CA THR A 157 -3.82 15.93 -26.23
C THR A 157 -2.44 16.58 -26.26
N LEU A 158 -1.49 15.97 -26.95
CA LEU A 158 -0.22 16.63 -27.27
C LEU A 158 -0.57 17.82 -28.15
N ASN A 159 -0.46 19.02 -27.59
CA ASN A 159 -0.64 20.25 -28.34
C ASN A 159 0.54 20.35 -29.32
N THR A 160 0.38 19.83 -30.53
CA THR A 160 1.34 20.06 -31.62
C THR A 160 1.23 21.53 -32.00
N PRO A 161 2.31 22.33 -31.87
CA PRO A 161 2.29 23.70 -32.36
C PRO A 161 2.09 23.69 -33.88
N ASN A 162 1.15 24.51 -34.36
CA ASN A 162 0.99 24.78 -35.79
C ASN A 162 2.33 25.28 -36.35
N ILE A 163 2.82 24.59 -37.37
CA ILE A 163 3.91 25.07 -38.26
C ILE A 163 3.25 25.77 -39.44
#